data_AF-A0A8C5XTA4-F1
#
_entry.id   AF-A0A8C5XTA4-F1
#
_cell.length_a   1.000
_cell.length_b   1.000
_cell.length_c   1.000
_cell.angle_alpha   90.00
_cell.angle_beta   90.00
_cell.angle_gamma   90.00
#
_symmetry.space_group_name_H-M   'P 1'
#
loop_
_entity.id
_entity.type
_entity.pdbx_description
1 polymer ?
#
loop_
_entity_poly.entity_id
_entity_poly.type
_entity_poly.pdbx_seq_one_letter_code
_entity_poly.pdbx_strand_id
1 'polypeptide(L)' 'MATETVELHELKLAELKQESLAHGLETKGIKQDLINRLHACLEEHFGRAASGHFPS' A
#
# COMPACT_ATOMS: atom_id res chain seq x y z
N MET A 1 -2.73 -11.50 -9.19
CA MET A 1 -3.34 -10.40 -9.95
C MET A 1 -2.50 -9.18 -9.62
N ALA A 2 -1.74 -8.66 -10.59
CA ALA A 2 -0.74 -7.61 -10.37
C ALA A 2 -1.27 -6.22 -10.74
N THR A 3 -2.58 -5.98 -10.58
CA THR A 3 -3.25 -4.75 -11.01
C THR A 3 -3.42 -3.76 -9.87
N GLU A 4 -3.66 -4.24 -8.66
CA GLU A 4 -3.99 -3.41 -7.50
C GLU A 4 -2.87 -2.42 -7.13
N THR A 5 -1.60 -2.77 -7.38
CA THR A 5 -0.43 -1.96 -7.08
C THR A 5 -0.13 -0.89 -8.13
N VAL A 6 -0.35 -1.21 -9.40
CA VAL A 6 -0.05 -0.31 -10.53
C VAL A 6 -1.08 0.82 -10.58
N GLU A 7 -2.31 0.54 -10.17
CA GLU A 7 -3.40 1.51 -10.13
C GLU A 7 -3.12 2.64 -9.13
N LEU A 8 -2.47 2.38 -7.98
CA LEU A 8 -2.11 3.40 -7.00
C LEU A 8 -1.19 4.50 -7.57
N HIS A 9 -0.30 4.15 -8.49
CA HIS A 9 0.61 5.12 -9.11
C HIS A 9 -0.11 6.06 -10.09
N GLU A 10 -1.16 5.55 -10.75
CA GLU A 10 -1.98 6.27 -11.74
C GLU A 10 -3.03 7.19 -11.08
N LEU A 11 -3.43 6.89 -9.84
CA LEU A 11 -4.39 7.70 -9.08
C LEU A 11 -3.88 9.12 -8.78
N LYS A 12 -4.80 10.10 -8.70
CA LYS A 12 -4.46 11.45 -8.27
C LYS A 12 -4.09 11.48 -6.79
N LEU A 13 -3.31 12.50 -6.39
CA LEU A 13 -2.96 12.72 -4.98
C LEU A 13 -4.20 12.81 -4.07
N ALA A 14 -5.30 13.38 -4.57
CA ALA A 14 -6.56 13.45 -3.83
C ALA A 14 -7.14 12.05 -3.57
N GLU A 15 -7.15 11.18 -4.59
CA GLU A 15 -7.65 9.81 -4.48
C GLU A 15 -6.78 8.97 -3.54
N LEU A 16 -5.45 9.05 -3.67
CA LEU A 16 -4.52 8.36 -2.77
C LEU A 16 -4.70 8.75 -1.30
N LYS A 17 -5.02 10.01 -1.03
CA LYS A 17 -5.34 10.46 0.32
C LYS A 17 -6.65 9.87 0.82
N GLN A 18 -7.67 9.81 -0.03
CA GLN A 18 -8.96 9.21 0.34
C GLN A 18 -8.82 7.69 0.59
N GLU A 19 -8.10 6.98 -0.27
CA GLU A 19 -7.82 5.55 -0.12
C GLU A 19 -7.04 5.29 1.17
N SER A 20 -5.99 6.07 1.44
CA SER A 20 -5.24 5.99 2.70
C SER A 20 -6.15 6.23 3.90
N LEU A 21 -7.01 7.26 3.87
CA LEU A 21 -7.99 7.51 4.94
C LEU A 21 -8.98 6.35 5.14
N ALA A 22 -9.46 5.75 4.05
CA ALA A 22 -10.39 4.63 4.08
C ALA A 22 -9.75 3.37 4.69
N HIS A 23 -8.46 3.15 4.41
CA HIS A 23 -7.65 2.10 5.02
C HIS A 23 -7.15 2.45 6.43
N GLY A 24 -7.46 3.64 6.96
CA GLY A 24 -6.98 4.09 8.27
C GLY A 24 -5.48 4.45 8.29
N LEU A 25 -4.87 4.63 7.13
CA LEU A 25 -3.49 5.05 6.94
C LEU A 25 -3.34 6.57 6.99
N GLU A 26 -2.18 7.02 7.45
CA GLU A 26 -1.91 8.44 7.57
C GLU A 26 -1.72 9.13 6.21
N THR A 27 -2.40 10.27 6.01
CA THR A 27 -2.36 11.03 4.75
C THR A 27 -1.32 12.15 4.70
N LYS A 28 -0.44 12.18 5.69
CA LYS A 28 0.61 13.20 5.85
C LYS A 28 1.81 12.80 5.00
N GLY A 29 2.21 13.68 4.08
CA GLY A 29 3.35 13.44 3.20
C GLY A 29 3.06 13.74 1.74
N ILE A 30 3.99 13.32 0.88
CA ILE A 30 3.93 13.46 -0.58
C ILE A 30 3.21 12.27 -1.22
N LYS A 31 2.83 12.38 -2.50
CA LYS A 31 2.13 11.32 -3.26
C LYS A 31 2.77 9.93 -3.08
N GLN A 32 4.11 9.89 -3.17
CA GLN A 32 4.89 8.66 -3.04
C GLN A 32 4.73 7.96 -1.69
N ASP A 33 4.57 8.75 -0.63
CA ASP A 33 4.48 8.24 0.73
C ASP A 33 3.14 7.50 0.95
N LEU A 34 2.05 8.08 0.44
CA LEU A 34 0.73 7.46 0.45
C LEU A 34 0.72 6.16 -0.36
N ILE A 35 1.33 6.20 -1.54
CA ILE A 35 1.50 5.03 -2.41
C ILE A 35 2.24 3.93 -1.66
N ASN A 36 3.42 4.22 -1.09
CA ASN A 36 4.22 3.23 -0.37
C ASN A 36 3.46 2.62 0.82
N ARG A 37 2.68 3.41 1.54
CA ARG A 37 1.88 2.95 2.69
C ARG A 37 0.76 2.00 2.25
N LEU A 38 0.04 2.35 1.19
CA LEU A 38 -0.97 1.51 0.58
C LEU A 38 -0.35 0.24 -0.01
N HIS A 39 0.81 0.36 -0.66
CA HIS A 39 1.59 -0.75 -1.18
C HIS A 39 1.99 -1.72 -0.07
N ALA A 40 2.54 -1.20 1.05
CA ALA A 40 2.93 -2.01 2.19
C ALA A 40 1.71 -2.71 2.82
N CYS A 41 0.54 -2.07 2.85
CA CYS A 41 -0.69 -2.69 3.34
C CYS A 41 -1.13 -3.87 2.46
N LEU A 42 -1.07 -3.70 1.13
CA LEU A 42 -1.39 -4.75 0.16
C LEU A 42 -0.34 -5.87 0.15
N GLU A 43 0.94 -5.50 0.23
CA GLU A 43 2.08 -6.40 0.23
C GLU A 43 2.20 -7.17 1.54
N GLU A 44 1.89 -6.58 2.70
CA GLU A 44 1.84 -7.28 4.00
C GLU A 44 0.70 -8.32 4.00
N HIS A 45 -0.44 -8.01 3.37
CA HIS A 45 -1.54 -8.95 3.18
C HIS A 45 -1.13 -10.14 2.29
N PHE A 46 -0.24 -9.92 1.33
CA PHE A 46 0.32 -10.96 0.45
C PHE A 46 1.55 -11.68 1.04
N GLY A 47 2.34 -10.99 1.87
CA GLY A 47 3.64 -11.41 2.38
C GLY A 47 3.54 -12.44 3.50
N ARG A 48 2.40 -12.52 4.21
CA ARG A 48 2.19 -13.53 5.25
C ARG A 48 2.07 -14.96 4.73
N ALA A 49 1.92 -15.17 3.42
CA ALA A 49 1.98 -16.49 2.81
C ALA A 49 3.39 -16.87 2.31
N ALA A 50 4.32 -15.92 2.19
CA ALA A 50 5.64 -16.15 1.58
C ALA A 50 6.81 -16.15 2.58
N SER A 51 6.61 -15.67 3.81
CA SER A 51 7.64 -15.71 4.85
C SER A 51 7.53 -16.94 5.75
N GLY A 52 7.67 -18.12 5.15
CA GLY A 52 8.25 -19.27 5.85
C GLY A 52 9.76 -19.03 6.05
N HIS A 53 10.12 -17.99 6.80
CA HIS A 53 11.49 -17.78 7.26
C HIS A 53 11.55 -18.18 8.72
N PHE A 54 12.01 -19.40 8.96
CA PHE A 54 12.39 -19.92 10.26
C PHE A 54 13.90 -19.71 10.40
N PRO A 55 14.38 -18.81 11.27
CA PRO A 55 15.75 -18.87 11.74
C PRO A 55 15.74 -19.18 13.24
N SER A 56 15.89 -20.46 13.58
CA SER A 56 16.45 -20.96 14.84
C SER A 56 16.77 -22.45 14.67
#